data_AF-A0A913YPS2-F1
#
_entry.id   AF-A0A913YPS2-F1
#
_cell.length_a   1.000
_cell.length_b   1.000
_cell.length_c   1.000
_cell.angle_alpha   90.00
_cell.angle_beta   90.00
_cell.angle_gamma   90.00
#
_symmetry.space_group_name_H-M   'P 1'
#
loop_
_entity.id
_entity.type
_entity.pdbx_description
1 polymer ?
#
loop_
_entity_poly.entity_id
_entity_poly.type
_entity_poly.pdbx_seq_one_letter_code
_entity_poly.pdbx_strand_id
1 'polypeptide(L)'
;MPKPLLPVCGEPVTGRTLRSLGSIGCEVAVLNTHYLGPMIPEYFGKSYFGLPLRYSHEQEIQGTYGALHGPRSILSKADAVIMINGDSLCRWPLKSLIRRHLKSGASATLLLHRRAPDDALGGGVGVDPSGR
;
A
#
# COMPACT_ATOMS: atom_id res chain seq x y z
N MET A 1 -17.64 9.48 3.60
CA MET A 1 -16.63 9.08 2.59
C MET A 1 -15.43 8.45 3.30
N PRO A 2 -14.94 7.28 2.88
CA PRO A 2 -13.78 6.62 3.49
C PRO A 2 -12.48 7.42 3.24
N LYS A 3 -11.53 7.39 4.19
CA LYS A 3 -10.24 8.10 4.09
C LYS A 3 -9.49 7.86 2.76
N PRO A 4 -9.38 6.61 2.25
CA PRO A 4 -8.88 6.32 0.89
C PRO A 4 -9.39 7.21 -0.25
N LEU A 5 -10.66 7.64 -0.16
CA LEU A 5 -11.33 8.45 -1.18
C LEU A 5 -11.25 9.96 -0.94
N LEU A 6 -10.61 10.41 0.15
CA LEU A 6 -10.42 11.83 0.40
C LEU A 6 -9.68 12.48 -0.79
N PRO A 7 -10.26 13.50 -1.43
CA PRO A 7 -9.63 14.17 -2.55
C PRO A 7 -8.54 15.11 -2.04
N VAL A 8 -7.34 15.00 -2.63
CA VAL A 8 -6.25 15.95 -2.46
C VAL A 8 -5.92 16.49 -3.84
N CYS A 9 -6.08 17.80 -4.03
CA CYS A 9 -6.00 18.47 -5.34
C CYS A 9 -6.80 17.73 -6.45
N GLY A 10 -8.04 17.30 -6.14
CA GLY A 10 -8.94 16.66 -7.10
C GLY A 10 -8.70 15.17 -7.38
N GLU A 11 -7.68 14.54 -6.78
CA GLU A 11 -7.40 13.10 -6.92
C GLU A 11 -7.50 12.41 -5.55
N PRO A 12 -8.18 11.26 -5.42
CA PRO A 12 -8.20 10.49 -4.18
C PRO A 12 -6.79 10.13 -3.70
N VAL A 13 -6.58 10.10 -2.37
CA VAL A 13 -5.30 9.68 -1.79
C VAL A 13 -4.85 8.32 -2.33
N THR A 14 -5.73 7.31 -2.33
CA THR A 14 -5.39 5.99 -2.88
C THR A 14 -5.20 6.03 -4.39
N GLY A 15 -5.93 6.90 -5.10
CA GLY A 15 -5.80 7.08 -6.56
C GLY A 15 -4.38 7.44 -6.98
N ARG A 16 -3.74 8.34 -6.24
CA ARG A 16 -2.33 8.74 -6.45
C ARG A 16 -1.37 7.55 -6.32
N THR A 17 -1.61 6.69 -5.33
CA THR A 17 -0.83 5.47 -5.11
C THR A 17 -1.05 4.46 -6.23
N LEU A 18 -2.30 4.21 -6.64
CA LEU A 18 -2.63 3.32 -7.75
C LEU A 18 -1.99 3.78 -9.07
N ARG A 19 -2.07 5.08 -9.38
CA ARG A 19 -1.41 5.66 -10.56
C ARG A 19 0.10 5.50 -10.51
N SER A 20 0.71 5.69 -9.35
CA SER A 20 2.16 5.49 -9.16
C SER A 20 2.55 4.02 -9.37
N LEU A 21 1.77 3.08 -8.85
CA LEU A 21 1.98 1.63 -9.04
C LEU A 21 1.82 1.23 -10.52
N GLY A 22 0.79 1.74 -11.20
CA GLY A 22 0.61 1.50 -12.64
C GLY A 22 1.80 2.02 -13.46
N SER A 23 2.33 3.21 -13.13
CA SER A 23 3.46 3.82 -13.84
C SER A 23 4.78 3.04 -13.76
N ILE A 24 4.90 2.08 -12.84
CA ILE A 24 6.09 1.25 -12.68
C ILE A 24 5.88 -0.19 -13.16
N GLY A 25 4.74 -0.50 -13.78
CA GLY A 25 4.44 -1.83 -14.32
C GLY A 25 3.85 -2.80 -13.29
N CYS A 26 3.18 -2.32 -12.23
CA CYS A 26 2.40 -3.20 -11.38
C CYS A 26 1.28 -3.88 -12.19
N GLU A 27 1.16 -5.20 -12.09
CA GLU A 27 0.21 -5.98 -12.89
C GLU A 27 -1.22 -5.97 -12.32
N VAL A 28 -1.34 -5.92 -10.99
CA VAL A 28 -2.64 -5.91 -10.30
C VAL A 28 -2.48 -5.27 -8.93
N ALA A 29 -3.43 -4.41 -8.56
CA ALA A 29 -3.56 -3.93 -7.19
C ALA A 29 -4.78 -4.55 -6.51
N VAL A 30 -4.59 -5.05 -5.29
CA VAL A 30 -5.68 -5.51 -4.43
C VAL A 30 -5.94 -4.43 -3.38
N LEU A 31 -7.16 -3.90 -3.36
CA LEU A 31 -7.62 -3.01 -2.31
C LEU A 31 -8.32 -3.82 -1.23
N ASN A 32 -7.76 -3.79 -0.03
CA ASN A 32 -8.42 -4.33 1.14
C ASN A 32 -9.42 -3.31 1.69
N THR A 33 -10.65 -3.74 1.97
CA THR A 33 -11.78 -2.87 2.32
C THR A 33 -12.51 -3.39 3.55
N HIS A 34 -13.03 -2.48 4.38
CA HIS A 34 -13.84 -2.83 5.55
C HIS A 34 -14.90 -1.74 5.76
N TYR A 35 -14.63 -0.73 6.60
CA TYR A 35 -15.55 0.37 6.87
C TYR A 35 -15.84 1.19 5.60
N LEU A 36 -17.13 1.37 5.27
CA LEU A 36 -17.60 1.96 4.01
C LEU A 36 -16.99 1.30 2.75
N GLY A 37 -16.65 0.01 2.86
CA GLY A 37 -15.98 -0.77 1.82
C GLY A 37 -16.62 -0.69 0.43
N PRO A 38 -17.96 -0.78 0.28
CA PRO A 38 -18.62 -0.71 -1.03
C PRO A 38 -18.35 0.57 -1.83
N MET A 39 -18.05 1.70 -1.17
CA MET A 39 -17.75 2.96 -1.86
C MET A 39 -16.45 2.90 -2.66
N ILE A 40 -15.50 2.04 -2.27
CA ILE A 40 -14.19 1.91 -2.92
C ILE A 40 -14.33 1.32 -4.34
N PRO A 41 -14.90 0.12 -4.54
CA PRO A 41 -15.14 -0.41 -5.89
C PRO A 41 -16.16 0.39 -6.69
N GLU A 42 -17.14 1.04 -6.04
CA GLU A 42 -18.08 1.94 -6.71
C GLU A 42 -17.35 3.13 -7.37
N TYR A 43 -16.37 3.71 -6.68
CA TYR A 43 -15.56 4.81 -7.22
C TYR A 43 -14.54 4.35 -8.26
N PHE A 44 -13.74 3.32 -7.96
CA PHE A 44 -12.58 2.94 -8.78
C PHE A 44 -12.90 1.92 -9.89
N GLY A 45 -14.02 1.20 -9.82
CA GLY A 45 -14.39 0.20 -10.82
C GLY A 45 -13.41 -0.98 -10.91
N LYS A 46 -13.19 -1.54 -12.11
CA LYS A 46 -12.32 -2.71 -12.30
C LYS A 46 -10.86 -2.37 -12.62
N SER A 47 -10.58 -1.10 -12.91
CA SER A 47 -9.25 -0.62 -13.29
C SER A 47 -9.14 0.88 -13.06
N TYR A 48 -7.96 1.36 -12.68
CA TYR A 48 -7.70 2.79 -12.52
C TYR A 48 -6.39 3.16 -13.22
N PHE A 49 -6.42 4.10 -14.17
CA PHE A 49 -5.29 4.42 -15.06
C PHE A 49 -4.65 3.17 -15.72
N GLY A 50 -5.48 2.22 -16.16
CA GLY A 50 -5.01 0.98 -16.80
C GLY A 50 -4.50 -0.09 -15.84
N LEU A 51 -4.31 0.21 -14.55
CA LEU A 51 -3.96 -0.79 -13.53
C LEU A 51 -5.19 -1.61 -13.15
N PRO A 52 -5.20 -2.95 -13.36
CA PRO A 52 -6.28 -3.81 -12.93
C PRO A 52 -6.45 -3.81 -11.41
N LEU A 53 -7.70 -3.71 -10.95
CA LEU A 53 -8.03 -3.69 -9.54
C LEU A 53 -8.78 -4.96 -9.13
N ARG A 54 -8.50 -5.40 -7.90
CA ARG A 54 -9.23 -6.43 -7.18
C ARG A 54 -9.57 -5.92 -5.79
N TYR A 55 -10.60 -6.49 -5.19
CA TYR A 55 -11.10 -6.05 -3.90
C TYR A 55 -11.16 -7.25 -2.96
N SER A 56 -10.58 -7.09 -1.79
CA SER A 56 -10.71 -8.01 -0.66
C SER A 56 -11.55 -7.31 0.40
N HIS A 57 -12.72 -7.84 0.74
CA HIS A 57 -13.54 -7.27 1.80
C HIS A 57 -13.33 -8.06 3.08
N GLU A 58 -12.85 -7.40 4.13
CA GLU A 58 -12.78 -7.96 5.47
C GLU A 58 -14.10 -7.67 6.19
N GLN A 59 -14.79 -8.72 6.67
CA GLN A 59 -15.97 -8.55 7.52
C GLN A 59 -15.60 -8.15 8.95
N GLU A 60 -14.46 -8.64 9.45
CA GLU A 60 -13.87 -8.31 10.74
C GLU A 60 -12.40 -7.96 10.52
N ILE A 61 -11.90 -6.94 11.22
CA ILE A 61 -10.50 -6.49 11.07
C ILE A 61 -9.58 -7.51 11.75
N GLN A 62 -8.79 -8.24 10.96
CA GLN A 62 -7.87 -9.28 11.47
C GLN A 62 -6.47 -8.74 11.79
N GLY A 63 -6.38 -7.46 12.18
CA GLY A 63 -5.13 -6.75 12.43
C GLY A 63 -4.39 -6.34 11.14
N THR A 64 -3.19 -5.76 11.28
CA THR A 64 -2.45 -5.12 10.16
C THR A 64 -2.17 -6.08 9.01
N TYR A 65 -1.86 -7.35 9.30
CA TYR A 65 -1.56 -8.37 8.28
C TYR A 65 -2.80 -9.16 7.84
N GLY A 66 -3.97 -8.92 8.44
CA GLY A 66 -5.25 -9.51 8.02
C GLY A 66 -5.57 -9.26 6.54
N ALA A 67 -5.17 -8.09 6.05
CA ALA A 67 -5.31 -7.67 4.65
C ALA A 67 -4.63 -8.60 3.64
N LEU A 68 -3.68 -9.44 4.08
CA LEU A 68 -2.98 -10.41 3.23
C LEU A 68 -3.73 -11.74 3.12
N HIS A 69 -4.64 -12.04 4.05
CA HIS A 69 -5.30 -13.34 4.11
C HIS A 69 -6.28 -13.54 2.94
N GLY A 70 -7.20 -12.59 2.73
CA GLY A 70 -8.18 -12.64 1.65
C GLY A 70 -7.57 -12.83 0.26
N PRO A 71 -6.57 -12.01 -0.14
CA PRO A 71 -5.95 -12.13 -1.47
C PRO A 71 -4.78 -13.12 -1.54
N ARG A 72 -4.58 -14.00 -0.55
CA ARG A 72 -3.40 -14.88 -0.46
C ARG A 72 -3.13 -15.68 -1.74
N SER A 73 -4.17 -16.13 -2.45
CA SER A 73 -4.04 -16.89 -3.70
C SER A 73 -3.53 -16.08 -4.89
N ILE A 74 -3.74 -14.76 -4.87
CA ILE A 74 -3.20 -13.81 -5.84
C ILE A 74 -1.76 -13.48 -5.42
N LEU A 75 -1.57 -13.14 -4.15
CA LEU A 75 -0.27 -12.73 -3.62
C LEU A 75 0.79 -13.84 -3.72
N SER A 76 0.41 -15.12 -3.55
CA SER A 76 1.34 -16.25 -3.63
C SER A 76 1.88 -16.51 -5.05
N LYS A 77 1.29 -15.89 -6.07
CA LYS A 77 1.72 -16.01 -7.47
C LYS A 77 2.57 -14.83 -7.94
N ALA A 78 2.69 -13.79 -7.11
CA ALA A 78 3.43 -12.59 -7.45
C ALA A 78 4.93 -12.79 -7.20
N ASP A 79 5.77 -12.30 -8.11
CA ASP A 79 7.23 -12.27 -7.90
C ASP A 79 7.64 -11.31 -6.79
N ALA A 80 6.86 -10.24 -6.58
CA ALA A 80 7.05 -9.27 -5.52
C ALA A 80 5.71 -8.68 -5.08
N VAL A 81 5.56 -8.44 -3.77
CA VAL A 81 4.38 -7.80 -3.17
C VAL A 81 4.79 -6.49 -2.53
N ILE A 82 4.05 -5.43 -2.83
CA ILE A 82 4.22 -4.11 -2.20
C ILE A 82 2.97 -3.83 -1.38
N MET A 83 3.13 -3.61 -0.08
CA MET A 83 2.05 -3.24 0.82
C MET A 83 2.14 -1.74 1.14
N ILE A 84 1.04 -1.02 0.92
CA ILE A 84 0.94 0.41 1.16
C ILE A 84 -0.39 0.68 1.87
N ASN A 85 -0.38 1.48 2.93
CA ASN A 85 -1.62 1.92 3.57
C ASN A 85 -2.43 2.79 2.60
N GLY A 86 -3.74 2.54 2.52
CA GLY A 86 -4.62 3.20 1.56
C GLY A 86 -4.76 4.71 1.76
N ASP A 87 -4.49 5.22 2.96
CA ASP A 87 -4.56 6.63 3.33
C ASP A 87 -3.19 7.33 3.37
N SER A 88 -2.11 6.66 2.97
CA SER A 88 -0.79 7.27 2.90
C SER A 88 -0.62 8.15 1.66
N LEU A 89 -0.42 9.44 1.87
CA LEU A 89 -0.05 10.40 0.84
C LEU A 89 1.47 10.60 0.84
N CYS A 90 2.18 9.96 -0.09
CA CYS A 90 3.64 10.07 -0.20
C CYS A 90 4.11 9.92 -1.65
N ARG A 91 5.28 10.49 -1.96
CA ARG A 91 6.00 10.22 -3.20
C ARG A 91 6.95 9.04 -2.98
N TRP A 92 6.47 7.86 -3.32
CA TRP A 92 7.19 6.61 -3.08
C TRP A 92 8.34 6.40 -4.09
N PRO A 93 9.58 6.14 -3.64
CA PRO A 93 10.70 5.77 -4.52
C PRO A 93 10.63 4.27 -4.90
N LEU A 94 9.49 3.84 -5.47
CA LEU A 94 9.13 2.42 -5.63
C LEU A 94 10.16 1.64 -6.45
N LYS A 95 10.61 2.17 -7.59
CA LYS A 95 11.59 1.47 -8.45
C LYS A 95 12.90 1.16 -7.71
N SER A 96 13.43 2.12 -6.95
CA SER A 96 14.64 1.91 -6.15
C SER A 96 14.41 1.01 -4.95
N LEU A 97 13.23 1.10 -4.31
CA LEU A 97 12.85 0.24 -3.18
C LEU A 97 12.79 -1.23 -3.61
N ILE A 98 12.07 -1.52 -4.70
CA ILE A 98 11.93 -2.87 -5.27
C ILE A 98 13.32 -3.40 -5.66
N ARG A 99 14.13 -2.61 -6.37
CA ARG A 99 15.49 -3.01 -6.75
C ARG A 99 16.35 -3.35 -5.52
N ARG A 100 16.25 -2.56 -4.46
CA ARG A 100 17.01 -2.81 -3.22
C ARG A 100 16.56 -4.09 -2.54
N HIS A 101 15.24 -4.29 -2.41
CA HIS A 101 14.66 -5.50 -1.84
C HIS A 101 15.11 -6.76 -2.58
N LEU A 102 14.98 -6.78 -3.91
CA LEU A 102 15.40 -7.91 -4.74
C LEU A 102 16.91 -8.20 -4.63
N LYS A 103 17.74 -7.16 -4.50
CA LYS A 103 19.20 -7.33 -4.33
C LYS A 103 19.60 -7.77 -2.92
N SER A 104 18.83 -7.46 -1.89
CA SER A 104 19.23 -7.73 -0.51
C SER A 104 18.99 -9.17 -0.09
N GLY A 105 18.14 -9.93 -0.80
CA GLY A 105 17.73 -11.28 -0.41
C GLY A 105 16.96 -11.32 0.90
N ALA A 106 16.46 -10.17 1.38
CA ALA A 106 15.74 -10.08 2.65
C ALA A 106 14.30 -10.56 2.47
N SER A 107 13.74 -11.24 3.48
CA SER A 107 12.34 -11.69 3.45
C SER A 107 11.33 -10.54 3.37
N ALA A 108 11.69 -9.36 3.87
CA ALA A 108 10.89 -8.14 3.79
C ALA A 108 11.79 -6.90 3.75
N THR A 109 11.29 -5.79 3.23
CA THR A 109 11.98 -4.49 3.25
C THR A 109 10.97 -3.40 3.58
N LEU A 110 11.24 -2.65 4.66
CA LEU A 110 10.44 -1.50 5.05
C LEU A 110 11.08 -0.21 4.51
N LEU A 111 10.25 0.68 3.97
CA LEU A 111 10.65 2.04 3.64
C LEU A 111 10.48 2.92 4.89
N LEU A 112 11.59 3.48 5.36
CA LEU A 112 11.61 4.38 6.50
C LEU A 112 11.71 5.83 6.05
N HIS A 113 11.09 6.74 6.81
CA HIS A 113 11.25 8.17 6.66
C HIS A 113 11.65 8.75 8.02
N ARG A 114 12.69 9.61 8.03
CA ARG A 114 13.12 10.29 9.26
C ARG A 114 12.05 11.30 9.65
N ARG A 115 11.57 11.23 10.88
CA ARG A 115 10.62 12.19 11.45
C ARG A 115 11.32 13.00 12.56
N ALA A 116 10.85 14.21 12.81
CA ALA A 116 11.18 14.94 14.02
C ALA A 116 10.77 14.11 15.26
N PRO A 117 11.51 14.20 16.38
CA PRO A 117 11.09 13.55 17.62
C PRO A 117 9.79 14.21 18.09
N ASP A 118 8.69 13.51 17.88
CA ASP A 118 7.36 13.90 18.35
C ASP A 118 6.81 12.66 19.05
N ASP A 119 6.61 12.77 20.35
CA ASP A 119 6.18 11.73 21.28
C ASP A 119 4.70 11.34 21.10
N ALA A 120 3.97 12.08 20.25
CA ALA A 120 2.53 11.97 20.07
C ALA A 120 2.06 10.81 19.17
N LEU A 121 2.94 10.10 18.45
CA LEU A 121 2.56 9.04 17.51
C LEU A 121 3.24 7.70 17.84
N GLY A 122 2.44 6.68 18.15
CA GLY A 122 2.93 5.33 18.40
C GLY A 122 3.62 4.71 17.18
N GLY A 123 4.73 4.02 17.40
CA GLY A 123 5.50 3.27 16.40
C GLY A 123 6.85 3.92 16.04
N GLY A 124 7.80 3.10 15.59
CA GLY A 124 9.13 3.54 15.20
C GLY A 124 10.06 2.36 14.92
N VAL A 125 11.13 2.61 14.16
CA VAL A 125 12.22 1.66 13.98
C VAL A 125 13.47 2.31 14.54
N GLY A 126 13.99 1.75 15.64
CA GLY A 126 15.30 2.11 16.15
C GLY A 126 16.36 1.65 15.16
N VAL A 127 17.30 2.53 14.85
CA VAL A 127 18.40 2.25 13.92
C VAL A 127 19.70 2.58 14.62
N ASP A 128 20.65 1.67 14.59
CA ASP A 128 21.98 1.89 15.15
C ASP A 128 22.80 2.90 14.30
N PRO A 129 23.98 3.37 14.78
CA PRO A 129 24.83 4.29 14.02
C PRO A 129 25.29 3.74 12.65
N SER A 130 25.24 2.43 12.44
CA SER A 130 25.59 1.76 11.18
C SER A 130 24.41 1.62 10.21
N GLY A 131 23.20 2.02 10.62
CA GLY A 131 22.00 1.92 9.80
C GLY A 131 21.28 0.57 9.90
N ARG A 132 21.54 -0.23 10.95
CA ARG A 132 20.93 -1.55 11.17
C ARG A 132 19.88 -1.53 12.27
#